data_AF-A0A344LL59-F1
#
_entry.id   AF-A0A344LL59-F1
#
_cell.length_a   1.000
_cell.length_b   1.000
_cell.length_c   1.000
_cell.angle_alpha   90.00
_cell.angle_beta   90.00
_cell.angle_gamma   90.00
#
_symmetry.space_group_name_H-M   'P 1'
#
loop_
_entity.id
_entity.type
_entity.pdbx_description
1 polymer ?
#
loop_
_entity_poly.entity_id
_entity_poly.type
_entity_poly.pdbx_seq_one_letter_code
_entity_poly.pdbx_strand_id
1 'polypeptide(L)'
;MRVIVQPRFGDSAQVSTDQAGRPSMVIEVGQNAVAVLEIDQEPGSAELAAHFARDLARNAIRFSQICDEYMTKEIAQEASS
;
A
#
# COMPACT_ATOMS: atom_id res chain seq x y z
N MET A 1 -8.61 3.95 -16.22
CA MET A 1 -9.42 3.51 -15.05
C MET A 1 -8.68 3.93 -13.79
N ARG A 2 -9.35 4.51 -12.79
CA ARG A 2 -8.75 4.90 -11.50
C ARG A 2 -9.31 4.00 -10.41
N VAL A 3 -8.43 3.39 -9.61
CA VAL A 3 -8.81 2.66 -8.40
C VAL A 3 -8.72 3.62 -7.21
N ILE A 4 -9.76 3.69 -6.39
CA ILE A 4 -9.79 4.50 -5.17
C ILE A 4 -9.85 3.53 -3.98
N VAL A 5 -8.90 3.65 -3.06
CA VAL A 5 -8.78 2.84 -1.85
C VAL A 5 -9.15 3.71 -0.66
N GLN A 6 -10.05 3.21 0.20
CA GLN A 6 -10.49 3.88 1.43
C GLN A 6 -10.28 2.92 2.61
N PRO A 7 -9.10 2.94 3.27
CA PRO A 7 -8.76 1.98 4.30
C PRO A 7 -9.75 1.98 5.46
N ARG A 8 -10.07 0.80 5.99
CA ARG A 8 -10.86 0.59 7.21
C ARG A 8 -10.05 -0.17 8.25
N PHE A 9 -10.50 -0.12 9.51
CA PHE A 9 -9.92 -0.96 10.54
C PHE A 9 -10.01 -2.45 10.15
N GLY A 10 -8.86 -3.12 10.16
CA GLY A 10 -8.73 -4.51 9.74
C GLY A 10 -8.13 -4.71 8.35
N ASP A 11 -8.02 -3.65 7.53
CA ASP A 11 -7.31 -3.72 6.25
C ASP A 11 -5.81 -3.97 6.47
N SER A 12 -5.17 -4.67 5.55
CA SER A 12 -3.78 -5.11 5.72
C SER A 12 -3.00 -5.18 4.40
N ALA A 13 -1.68 -5.15 4.52
CA ALA A 13 -0.77 -5.42 3.41
C ALA A 13 0.32 -6.39 3.88
N GLN A 14 0.58 -7.44 3.10
CA GLN A 14 1.54 -8.49 3.44
C GLN A 14 2.30 -8.99 2.22
N VAL A 15 3.49 -9.53 2.46
CA VAL A 15 4.24 -10.29 1.46
C VAL A 15 3.85 -11.76 1.59
N SER A 16 3.51 -12.38 0.47
CA SER A 16 3.15 -13.78 0.33
C SER A 16 3.96 -14.42 -0.81
N THR A 17 3.64 -15.67 -1.11
CA THR A 17 4.20 -16.42 -2.23
C THR A 17 3.05 -16.85 -3.15
N ASP A 18 3.21 -16.68 -4.46
CA ASP A 18 2.24 -17.16 -5.45
C ASP A 18 2.28 -18.69 -5.64
N GLN A 19 1.41 -19.23 -6.49
CA GLN A 19 1.36 -20.68 -6.77
C GLN A 19 2.65 -21.23 -7.41
N ALA A 20 3.46 -20.36 -8.03
CA ALA A 20 4.73 -20.72 -8.66
C ALA A 20 5.93 -20.55 -7.72
N GLY A 21 5.71 -20.21 -6.45
CA GLY A 21 6.78 -20.03 -5.48
C GLY A 21 7.46 -18.65 -5.53
N ARG A 22 6.91 -17.68 -6.27
CA ARG A 22 7.47 -16.34 -6.44
C ARG A 22 6.90 -15.38 -5.39
N PRO A 23 7.68 -14.38 -4.93
CA PRO A 23 7.17 -13.35 -4.04
C PRO A 23 5.99 -12.59 -4.65
N SER A 24 5.00 -12.28 -3.83
CA SER A 24 3.83 -11.46 -4.18
C SER A 24 3.50 -10.52 -3.03
N MET A 25 2.98 -9.33 -3.34
CA MET A 25 2.45 -8.41 -2.33
C MET A 25 0.93 -8.42 -2.41
N VAL A 26 0.27 -8.75 -1.29
CA VAL A 26 -1.19 -8.81 -1.18
C VAL A 26 -1.65 -7.65 -0.29
N ILE A 27 -2.59 -6.87 -0.80
CA ILE A 27 -3.22 -5.75 -0.09
C ILE A 27 -4.72 -6.05 0.00
N GLU A 28 -5.20 -6.24 1.21
CA GLU A 28 -6.61 -6.50 1.51
C GLU A 28 -7.29 -5.20 1.93
N VAL A 29 -8.25 -4.74 1.12
CA VAL A 29 -8.99 -3.49 1.31
C VAL A 29 -10.48 -3.81 1.46
N GLY A 30 -11.00 -3.67 2.67
CA GLY A 30 -12.37 -4.06 3.00
C GLY A 30 -12.60 -5.56 2.81
N GLN A 31 -13.88 -5.97 2.74
CA GLN A 31 -14.25 -7.39 2.70
C GLN A 31 -14.11 -8.04 1.31
N ASN A 32 -14.02 -7.25 0.23
CA ASN A 32 -14.21 -7.75 -1.13
C ASN A 32 -13.15 -7.28 -2.14
N ALA A 33 -12.14 -6.50 -1.75
CA ALA A 33 -11.12 -6.03 -2.67
C ALA A 33 -9.74 -6.50 -2.22
N VAL A 34 -9.06 -7.21 -3.13
CA VAL A 34 -7.66 -7.62 -2.97
C VAL A 34 -6.88 -7.06 -4.16
N ALA A 35 -5.85 -6.28 -3.87
CA ALA A 35 -4.85 -5.91 -4.87
C ALA A 35 -3.62 -6.79 -4.68
N VAL A 36 -3.15 -7.39 -5.79
CA VAL A 36 -1.99 -8.28 -5.78
C VAL A 36 -0.94 -7.72 -6.72
N LEU A 37 0.29 -7.61 -6.25
CA LEU A 37 1.45 -7.27 -7.06
C LEU A 37 2.24 -8.53 -7.34
N GLU A 38 2.22 -9.00 -8.59
CA GLU A 38 2.86 -10.25 -9.03
C GLU A 38 4.10 -9.99 -9.88
N ILE A 39 4.99 -10.97 -9.89
CA ILE A 39 6.17 -10.98 -10.77
C ILE A 39 5.79 -11.73 -12.05
N ASP A 40 5.93 -11.07 -13.20
CA ASP A 40 5.72 -11.71 -14.50
C ASP A 40 6.89 -12.66 -14.88
N GLN A 41 6.77 -13.39 -15.98
CA GLN A 41 7.73 -14.37 -16.47
C GLN A 41 8.84 -13.76 -17.36
N GLU A 42 8.83 -12.45 -17.59
CA GLU A 42 9.81 -11.81 -18.48
C GLU A 42 11.19 -11.61 -17.81
N PRO A 43 12.29 -11.65 -18.60
CA PRO A 43 13.60 -11.31 -18.08
C PRO A 43 13.63 -9.91 -17.47
N GLY A 44 14.08 -9.81 -16.21
CA GLY A 44 14.16 -8.54 -15.48
C GLY A 44 12.88 -8.14 -14.72
N SER A 45 11.77 -8.88 -14.86
CA SER A 45 10.52 -8.57 -14.13
C SER A 45 10.69 -8.56 -12.62
N ALA A 46 11.54 -9.44 -12.05
CA ALA A 46 11.82 -9.44 -10.62
C ALA A 46 12.55 -8.17 -10.15
N GLU A 47 13.50 -7.67 -10.93
CA GLU A 47 14.21 -6.42 -10.64
C GLU A 47 13.26 -5.23 -10.74
N LEU A 48 12.46 -5.15 -11.81
CA LEU A 48 11.45 -4.10 -11.98
C LEU A 48 10.41 -4.12 -10.86
N ALA A 49 9.92 -5.30 -10.47
CA ALA A 49 9.00 -5.46 -9.34
C ALA A 49 9.62 -4.96 -8.04
N ALA A 50 10.90 -5.27 -7.79
CA ALA A 50 11.60 -4.79 -6.61
C ALA A 50 11.79 -3.26 -6.61
N HIS A 51 12.13 -2.66 -7.74
CA HIS A 51 12.23 -1.20 -7.87
C HIS A 51 10.88 -0.53 -7.64
N PHE A 52 9.84 -1.01 -8.30
CA PHE A 52 8.48 -0.51 -8.13
C PHE A 52 8.01 -0.63 -6.66
N ALA A 53 8.24 -1.77 -6.01
CA ALA A 53 7.86 -1.98 -4.61
C ALA A 53 8.57 -1.01 -3.66
N ARG A 54 9.85 -0.69 -3.89
CA ARG A 54 10.60 0.30 -3.10
C ARG A 54 10.02 1.71 -3.27
N ASP A 55 9.68 2.08 -4.50
CA ASP A 55 9.08 3.40 -4.77
C ASP A 55 7.67 3.50 -4.18
N LEU A 56 6.88 2.44 -4.26
CA LEU A 56 5.57 2.36 -3.60
C LEU A 56 5.71 2.53 -2.09
N ALA A 57 6.61 1.77 -1.44
CA ALA A 57 6.85 1.86 -0.01
C ALA A 57 7.30 3.27 0.42
N ARG A 58 8.23 3.89 -0.33
CA ARG A 58 8.69 5.26 -0.07
C ARG A 58 7.54 6.26 -0.09
N ASN A 59 6.68 6.18 -1.11
CA ASN A 59 5.54 7.08 -1.24
C ASN A 59 4.46 6.82 -0.19
N ALA A 60 4.21 5.55 0.17
CA ALA A 60 3.27 5.19 1.23
C ALA A 60 3.71 5.73 2.59
N ILE A 61 5.01 5.62 2.92
CA ILE A 61 5.58 6.20 4.15
C ILE A 61 5.42 7.73 4.13
N ARG A 62 5.72 8.39 3.01
CA ARG A 62 5.56 9.85 2.90
C ARG A 62 4.10 10.27 3.07
N PHE A 63 3.17 9.52 2.49
CA PHE A 63 1.74 9.76 2.64
C PHE A 63 1.29 9.60 4.10
N SER A 64 1.75 8.56 4.81
CA SER A 64 1.48 8.38 6.25
C SER A 64 1.91 9.60 7.07
N GLN A 65 3.13 10.11 6.84
CA GLN A 65 3.62 11.30 7.54
C GLN A 65 2.73 12.51 7.31
N ILE A 66 2.25 12.70 6.07
CA ILE A 66 1.33 13.79 5.75
C ILE A 66 0.02 13.60 6.51
N CYS A 67 -0.55 12.39 6.56
CA CYS A 67 -1.76 12.10 7.34
C CYS A 67 -1.56 12.42 8.84
N ASP A 68 -0.42 12.06 9.43
CA ASP A 68 -0.11 12.38 10.83
C ASP A 68 -0.05 13.89 11.08
N GLU A 69 0.55 14.64 10.15
CA GLU A 69 0.58 16.11 10.19
C GLU A 69 -0.84 16.70 10.08
N TYR A 70 -1.74 16.11 9.28
CA TYR A 70 -3.13 16.54 9.16
C TYR A 70 -3.91 16.30 10.46
N MET A 71 -3.81 15.09 11.04
CA MET A 71 -4.50 14.76 12.29
C MET A 71 -4.06 15.67 13.45
N THR A 72 -2.77 16.00 13.52
CA THR A 72 -2.23 16.91 14.55
C THR A 72 -2.84 18.31 14.44
N LYS A 73 -3.08 18.80 13.23
CA LYS A 73 -3.67 20.13 12.98
C LYS A 73 -5.17 20.17 13.28
N GLU A 74 -5.92 19.11 12.95
CA GLU A 74 -7.36 19.03 13.27
C GLU A 74 -7.60 19.04 14.79
N ILE A 75 -6.85 18.23 15.55
CA ILE A 75 -6.94 18.20 17.01
C ILE A 75 -6.61 19.57 17.63
N ALA A 76 -5.62 20.29 17.07
CA ALA A 76 -5.25 21.62 17.55
C ALA A 76 -6.34 22.69 17.28
N GLN A 77 -7.10 22.56 16.19
CA GLN A 77 -8.23 23.44 15.87
C GLN A 77 -9.45 23.17 16.75
N GLU A 78 -9.76 21.90 17.04
CA GLU A 78 -10.84 21.54 17.96
C GLU A 78 -10.56 21.98 19.41
N ALA A 79 -9.30 21.93 19.86
CA ALA A 79 -8.92 22.39 21.20
C ALA A 79 -8.93 23.92 21.37
N SER A 80 -8.98 24.67 20.26
CA SER A 80 -8.98 26.15 20.24
C SER A 80 -10.38 26.75 20.00
N SER A 81 -11.40 25.91 19.82
CA SER A 81 -12.80 26.29 19.56
C SER A 81 -13.67 26.04 20.79
#